data_AF-E0NGB8-F1
#
_entry.id   AF-E0NGB8-F1
#
_cell.length_a   1.000
_cell.length_b   1.000
_cell.length_c   1.000
_cell.angle_alpha   90.00
_cell.angle_beta   90.00
_cell.angle_gamma   90.00
#
_symmetry.space_group_name_H-M   'P 1'
#
loop_
_entity.id
_entity.type
_entity.pdbx_description
1 polymer ?
#
loop_
_entity_poly.entity_id
_entity_poly.type
_entity_poly.pdbx_seq_one_letter_code
_entity_poly.pdbx_strand_id
1 'polypeptide(L)' 'MAVHLIRPAVMMVPWTMPPIIGPLMATGWDWRAGVWSAIELVIAGVLYYPFFKVAEKQMVQQELKEG' A
#
# COMPACT_ATOMS: atom_id res chain seq x y z
N MET A 1 -18.89 -1.40 4.54
CA MET A 1 -18.60 -0.51 5.68
C MET A 1 -19.51 -0.86 6.86
N ALA A 2 -19.41 -2.08 7.40
CA ALA A 2 -20.29 -2.56 8.49
C ALA A 2 -19.85 -2.06 9.89
N VAL A 3 -18.70 -1.43 9.97
CA VAL A 3 -18.17 -0.78 11.16
C VAL A 3 -18.00 0.70 10.78
N HIS A 4 -18.68 1.61 11.46
CA HIS A 4 -18.68 3.08 11.22
C HIS A 4 -17.31 3.75 11.51
N LEU A 5 -16.21 3.05 11.27
CA LEU A 5 -14.86 3.48 11.64
C LEU A 5 -14.31 4.58 10.73
N ILE A 6 -14.75 4.61 9.46
CA ILE A 6 -14.36 5.58 8.43
C ILE A 6 -15.63 6.01 7.69
N ARG A 7 -15.71 7.28 7.28
CA ARG A 7 -16.83 7.78 6.44
C ARG A 7 -16.95 6.96 5.14
N PRO A 8 -18.17 6.67 4.66
CA PRO A 8 -18.36 5.99 3.37
C PRO A 8 -17.61 6.74 2.26
N ALA A 9 -17.12 6.01 1.25
CA ALA A 9 -16.53 6.64 0.08
C ALA A 9 -17.59 7.53 -0.60
N VAL A 10 -17.44 8.83 -0.47
CA VAL A 10 -18.34 9.87 -0.98
C VAL A 10 -17.97 10.26 -2.40
N MET A 11 -16.73 9.98 -2.83
CA MET A 11 -16.19 10.34 -4.13
C MET A 11 -15.44 9.16 -4.77
N MET A 12 -15.71 8.89 -6.04
CA MET A 12 -14.92 7.94 -6.84
C MET A 12 -13.60 8.62 -7.20
N VAL A 13 -12.51 8.12 -6.64
CA VAL A 13 -11.18 8.68 -6.83
C VAL A 13 -10.42 7.84 -7.86
N PRO A 14 -9.72 8.46 -8.83
CA PRO A 14 -8.99 7.69 -9.84
C PRO A 14 -7.87 6.87 -9.20
N TRP A 15 -7.61 5.69 -9.78
CA TRP A 15 -6.62 4.72 -9.30
C TRP A 15 -5.17 5.24 -9.33
N THR A 16 -4.93 6.33 -10.06
CA THR A 16 -3.63 7.03 -10.11
C THR A 16 -3.42 8.00 -8.95
N MET A 17 -4.40 8.18 -8.05
CA MET A 17 -4.20 9.04 -6.89
C MET A 17 -3.15 8.46 -5.94
N PRO A 18 -2.30 9.33 -5.35
CA PRO A 18 -1.31 8.88 -4.38
C PRO A 18 -1.99 8.13 -3.23
N PRO A 19 -1.40 7.02 -2.76
CA PRO A 19 -2.07 6.08 -1.85
C PRO A 19 -2.63 6.76 -0.58
N ILE A 20 -1.98 7.79 -0.06
CA ILE A 20 -2.46 8.52 1.12
C ILE A 20 -3.55 9.55 0.77
N ILE A 21 -3.40 10.24 -0.37
CA ILE A 21 -4.29 11.34 -0.77
C ILE A 21 -5.62 10.80 -1.31
N GLY A 22 -5.61 9.66 -1.99
CA GLY A 22 -6.81 9.09 -2.58
C GLY A 22 -7.91 8.76 -1.55
N PRO A 23 -7.61 8.05 -0.46
CA PRO A 23 -8.56 7.73 0.61
C PRO A 23 -9.02 8.96 1.39
N LEU A 24 -8.16 9.96 1.57
CA LEU A 24 -8.53 11.25 2.16
C LEU A 24 -9.59 11.95 1.32
N MET A 25 -9.39 12.04 0.00
CA MET A 25 -10.35 12.66 -0.91
C MET A 25 -11.63 11.82 -1.04
N ALA A 26 -11.51 10.50 -1.09
CA ALA A 26 -12.64 9.58 -1.20
C ALA A 26 -13.61 9.70 -0.01
N THR A 27 -13.11 10.06 1.17
CA THR A 27 -13.89 10.15 2.41
C THR A 27 -14.27 11.58 2.82
N GLY A 28 -13.96 12.58 1.98
CA GLY A 28 -14.26 13.98 2.24
C GLY A 28 -13.32 14.63 3.26
N TRP A 29 -12.01 14.42 3.12
CA TRP A 29 -10.93 14.90 3.99
C TRP A 29 -10.95 14.32 5.42
N ASP A 30 -11.38 13.06 5.58
CA ASP A 30 -11.33 12.38 6.88
C ASP A 30 -9.91 11.85 7.16
N TRP A 31 -9.22 12.43 8.14
CA TRP A 31 -7.86 12.04 8.54
C TRP A 31 -7.73 10.55 8.89
N ARG A 32 -8.82 9.90 9.35
CA ARG A 32 -8.86 8.47 9.67
C ARG A 32 -8.60 7.60 8.45
N ALA A 33 -9.07 8.03 7.27
CA ALA A 33 -8.84 7.32 6.01
C ALA A 33 -7.38 7.38 5.57
N GLY A 34 -6.71 8.52 5.80
CA GLY A 34 -5.28 8.67 5.53
C GLY A 34 -4.42 7.77 6.42
N VAL A 35 -4.74 7.70 7.73
CA VAL A 35 -4.03 6.81 8.68
C VAL A 35 -4.24 5.34 8.31
N TRP A 36 -5.47 4.95 7.96
CA TRP A 36 -5.75 3.58 7.52
C TRP A 36 -4.93 3.20 6.30
N SER A 37 -4.86 4.09 5.30
CA SER A 37 -4.05 3.85 4.10
C SER A 37 -2.56 3.77 4.39
N ALA A 38 -2.03 4.59 5.30
CA ALA A 38 -0.63 4.50 5.71
C ALA A 38 -0.32 3.14 6.36
N ILE A 39 -1.24 2.62 7.18
CA ILE A 39 -1.12 1.28 7.78
C ILE A 39 -1.15 0.20 6.70
N GLU A 40 -2.07 0.27 5.74
CA GLU A 40 -2.12 -0.68 4.61
C GLU A 40 -0.82 -0.67 3.80
N LEU A 41 -0.23 0.51 3.56
CA LEU A 41 1.03 0.65 2.84
C LEU A 41 2.20 0.00 3.60
N VAL A 42 2.25 0.17 4.91
CA VAL A 42 3.26 -0.49 5.76
C VAL A 42 3.06 -2.00 5.76
N ILE A 43 1.82 -2.49 5.92
CA ILE A 43 1.51 -3.92 5.90
C ILE A 43 1.90 -4.53 4.55
N ALA A 44 1.56 -3.87 3.44
CA ALA A 44 1.95 -4.30 2.10
C ALA A 44 3.48 -4.38 1.96
N GLY A 45 4.21 -3.37 2.46
CA GLY A 45 5.68 -3.37 2.46
C GLY A 45 6.28 -4.52 3.28
N VAL A 46 5.75 -4.78 4.49
CA VAL A 46 6.21 -5.87 5.36
C VAL A 46 5.92 -7.24 4.73
N LEU A 47 4.74 -7.43 4.14
CA LEU A 47 4.39 -8.66 3.44
C LEU A 47 5.23 -8.89 2.17
N TYR A 48 5.60 -7.80 1.48
CA TYR A 48 6.42 -7.89 0.27
C TYR A 48 7.91 -8.10 0.57
N TYR A 49 8.40 -7.64 1.72
CA TYR A 49 9.80 -7.76 2.14
C TYR A 49 10.39 -9.18 2.04
N PRO A 50 9.75 -10.26 2.56
CA PRO A 50 10.30 -11.61 2.43
C PRO A 50 10.37 -12.09 0.98
N PHE A 51 9.40 -11.70 0.14
CA PHE A 51 9.39 -12.06 -1.28
C PHE A 51 10.51 -11.36 -2.03
N PHE A 52 10.69 -10.06 -1.77
CA PHE A 52 11.77 -9.26 -2.31
C PHE A 52 13.14 -9.85 -1.96
N LYS A 53 13.35 -10.25 -0.70
CA LYS A 53 14.62 -10.83 -0.24
C LYS A 53 14.96 -12.18 -0.90
N VAL A 54 13.95 -12.99 -1.22
CA VAL A 54 14.14 -14.24 -1.95
C VAL A 54 14.52 -13.97 -3.41
N ALA A 55 13.83 -13.03 -4.06
CA ALA A 55 14.13 -12.63 -5.43
C ALA A 55 15.55 -12.05 -5.54
N GLU A 56 15.94 -11.15 -4.64
CA GLU A 56 17.29 -10.58 -4.55
C GLU A 56 18.35 -11.68 -4.43
N LYS A 57 18.14 -12.65 -3.52
CA LYS A 57 19.08 -13.77 -3.33
C LYS A 57 19.22 -14.62 -4.61
N GLN A 58 18.15 -14.83 -5.37
CA GLN A 58 18.21 -15.59 -6.61
C GLN A 58 19.01 -14.84 -7.68
N MET A 59 18.80 -13.54 -7.83
CA MET A 59 19.51 -12.71 -8.82
C MET A 59 21.00 -12.63 -8.51
N VAL A 60 21.40 -12.42 -7.25
CA VAL A 60 22.81 -12.39 -6.83
C VAL A 60 23.50 -13.75 -7.07
N GLN A 61 22.80 -14.86 -6.81
CA GLN A 61 23.34 -16.19 -7.10
C GLN A 61 23.50 -16.46 -8.60
N GLN A 62 22.66 -15.84 -9.44
CA GLN A 62 22.78 -15.94 -10.89
C GLN A 62 23.95 -15.10 -11.41
N GLU A 63 24.12 -13.86 -10.93
CA GLU A 63 25.28 -13.03 -11.26
C GLU A 63 26.60 -13.71 -10.88
N LEU A 64 26.68 -14.36 -9.71
CA LEU A 64 27.87 -15.10 -9.27
C LEU A 64 28.15 -16.40 -10.04
N LYS A 65 27.15 -16.95 -10.76
CA LYS A 65 27.32 -18.17 -11.58
C LYS A 65 27.71 -17.86 -13.02
N GLU A 66 27.38 -16.67 -13.51
CA GLU A 66 27.66 -16.23 -14.88
C GLU A 66 29.00 -15.48 -15.01
N GLY A 67 29.61 -15.05 -13.90
CA GLY A 67 30.98 -14.50 -13.83
C GLY A 67 32.03 -15.52 -13.42
#